data_AF-A0AAN8HIW1-F1
#
_entry.id   AF-A0AAN8HIW1-F1
#
_cell.length_a   1.000
_cell.length_b   1.000
_cell.length_c   1.000
_cell.angle_alpha   90.00
_cell.angle_beta   90.00
_cell.angle_gamma   90.00
#
_symmetry.space_group_name_H-M   'P 1'
#
loop_
_entity.id
_entity.type
_entity.pdbx_description
1 polymer ?
#
loop_
_entity_poly.entity_id
_entity_poly.type
_entity_poly.pdbx_seq_one_letter_code
_entity_poly.pdbx_strand_id
1 'polypeptide(L)'
;MIVQPRLVEQTSVHEVIKNFGERFKVPMDICRIIHVRVALRGSLKFEQLREDKRLWDFQKKLIPNVDKVLKKAGLLGSEGRS
;
A
#
# COMPACT_ATOMS: atom_id res chain seq x y z
N MET A 1 -1.20 2.57 6.02
CA MET A 1 -2.60 2.92 6.37
C MET A 1 -3.52 2.09 5.51
N ILE A 2 -4.73 1.80 6.00
CA ILE A 2 -5.82 1.22 5.20
C ILE A 2 -6.87 2.31 5.04
N VAL A 3 -7.21 2.62 3.80
CA VAL A 3 -8.18 3.67 3.43
C VAL A 3 -8.95 3.22 2.19
N GLN A 4 -10.17 3.71 2.02
CA GLN A 4 -10.90 3.58 0.76
C GLN A 4 -10.39 4.65 -0.23
N PRO A 5 -9.70 4.29 -1.33
CA PRO A 5 -9.07 5.28 -2.21
C PRO A 5 -10.05 6.31 -2.79
N ARG A 6 -11.30 5.88 -3.07
CA ARG A 6 -12.36 6.76 -3.61
C ARG A 6 -12.86 7.82 -2.62
N LEU A 7 -12.52 7.70 -1.34
CA LEU A 7 -12.89 8.66 -0.29
C LEU A 7 -11.69 9.48 0.18
N VAL A 8 -10.54 9.38 -0.48
CA VAL A 8 -9.35 10.18 -0.18
C VAL A 8 -9.35 11.43 -1.06
N GLU A 9 -9.27 12.60 -0.45
CA GLU A 9 -9.18 13.88 -1.17
C GLU A 9 -7.74 14.32 -1.33
N GLN A 10 -6.93 14.18 -0.29
CA GLN A 10 -5.56 14.68 -0.27
C GLN A 10 -4.62 13.78 0.52
N THR A 11 -3.45 13.51 -0.06
CA THR A 11 -2.37 12.73 0.56
C THR A 11 -1.06 13.54 0.62
N SER A 12 -0.23 13.20 1.58
CA SER A 12 1.21 13.50 1.62
C SER A 12 1.99 12.24 1.20
N VAL A 13 3.33 12.32 1.21
CA VAL A 13 4.20 11.17 0.88
C VAL A 13 3.95 9.96 1.81
N HIS A 14 3.58 10.18 3.07
CA HIS A 14 3.45 9.11 4.06
C HIS A 14 2.10 9.07 4.79
N GLU A 15 1.25 10.06 4.58
CA GLU A 15 0.04 10.27 5.36
C GLU A 15 -1.14 10.70 4.48
N VAL A 16 -2.36 10.43 4.92
CA VAL A 16 -3.58 10.99 4.30
C VAL A 16 -3.90 12.27 5.05
N ILE A 17 -3.91 13.39 4.33
CA ILE A 17 -4.13 14.73 4.89
C ILE A 17 -5.64 14.98 5.03
N LYS A 18 -6.43 14.61 4.01
CA LYS A 18 -7.87 14.84 3.98
C LYS A 18 -8.59 13.67 3.31
N ASN A 19 -9.63 13.14 3.97
CA ASN A 19 -10.47 12.07 3.48
C ASN A 19 -11.88 12.15 4.08
N PHE A 20 -12.83 11.53 3.39
CA PHE A 20 -14.26 11.49 3.75
C PHE A 20 -14.71 10.12 4.26
N GLY A 21 -13.79 9.15 4.34
CA GLY A 21 -14.05 7.78 4.76
C GLY A 21 -13.22 7.36 5.97
N GLU A 22 -13.37 6.12 6.40
CA GLU A 22 -12.57 5.57 7.48
C GLU A 22 -11.08 5.48 7.10
N ARG A 23 -10.23 5.67 8.11
CA ARG A 23 -8.78 5.55 8.00
C ARG A 23 -8.27 4.72 9.17
N PHE A 24 -7.57 3.64 8.84
CA PHE A 24 -6.92 2.80 9.82
C PHE A 24 -5.40 2.97 9.71
N LYS A 25 -4.77 3.43 10.80
CA LYS A 25 -3.31 3.49 10.86
C LYS A 25 -2.79 2.07 11.07
N VAL A 26 -1.83 1.67 10.25
CA VAL A 26 -1.13 0.40 10.42
C VAL A 26 0.16 0.73 11.20
N PRO A 27 0.37 0.15 12.39
CA PRO A 27 1.58 0.38 13.18
C PRO A 27 2.88 0.05 12.42
N MET A 28 3.95 0.79 12.69
CA MET A 28 5.23 0.69 11.97
C MET A 28 6.03 -0.57 12.30
N ASP A 29 5.79 -1.15 13.47
CA ASP A 29 6.33 -2.44 13.91
C ASP A 29 5.76 -3.62 13.11
N ILE A 30 4.59 -3.45 12.48
CA ILE A 30 3.95 -4.49 11.65
C ILE A 30 3.93 -4.14 10.15
N CYS A 31 4.37 -2.95 9.75
CA CYS A 31 4.36 -2.53 8.34
C CYS A 31 5.72 -2.02 7.84
N ARG A 32 5.95 -2.16 6.53
CA ARG A 32 7.11 -1.58 5.85
C ARG A 32 6.62 -0.56 4.83
N ILE A 33 7.15 0.66 4.91
CA ILE A 33 6.86 1.71 3.92
C ILE A 33 7.82 1.54 2.75
N ILE A 34 7.27 1.42 1.54
CA ILE A 34 8.03 1.39 0.30
C ILE A 34 7.71 2.67 -0.46
N HIS A 35 8.73 3.51 -0.65
CA HIS A 35 8.61 4.73 -1.42
C HIS A 35 9.11 4.47 -2.85
N VAL A 36 8.19 4.36 -3.80
CA VAL A 36 8.53 4.27 -5.23
C VAL A 36 8.49 5.68 -5.79
N ARG A 37 9.64 6.19 -6.21
CA ARG A 37 9.79 7.52 -6.80
C ARG A 37 10.79 7.48 -7.95
N VAL A 38 10.71 8.48 -8.83
CA VAL A 38 11.79 8.76 -9.79
C VAL A 38 13.09 9.03 -9.01
N ALA A 39 14.20 8.49 -9.50
CA ALA A 39 15.51 8.64 -8.88
C ALA A 39 15.88 10.12 -8.76
N LEU A 40 16.04 10.61 -7.52
CA LEU A 40 16.50 11.99 -7.28
C LEU A 40 17.99 12.18 -7.51
N ARG A 41 18.76 11.10 -7.42
CA ARG A 41 20.16 11.12 -7.79
C ARG A 41 20.20 10.96 -9.31
N GLY A 42 20.11 12.08 -10.02
CA GLY A 42 20.19 12.09 -11.50
C GLY A 42 21.50 11.53 -12.05
N SER A 43 22.54 11.42 -11.22
CA SER A 43 23.80 10.76 -11.55
C SER A 43 23.79 9.24 -11.34
N LEU A 44 22.76 8.69 -10.70
CA LEU A 44 22.66 7.25 -10.46
C LEU A 44 22.21 6.55 -11.74
N LYS A 45 23.08 5.72 -12.29
CA LYS A 45 22.76 4.90 -13.46
C LYS A 45 21.96 3.67 -13.04
N PHE A 46 21.21 3.09 -13.98
CA PHE A 46 20.38 1.93 -13.72
C PHE A 46 21.18 0.73 -13.18
N GLU A 47 22.42 0.55 -13.65
CA GLU A 47 23.30 -0.56 -13.24
C GLU A 47 23.77 -0.44 -11.77
N GLN A 48 23.63 0.75 -11.18
CA GLN A 48 23.96 1.01 -9.77
C GLN A 48 22.76 0.76 -8.84
N LEU A 49 21.58 0.54 -9.41
CA LEU A 49 20.37 0.18 -8.66
C LEU A 49 20.31 -1.34 -8.49
N ARG A 50 19.90 -1.78 -7.30
CA ARG A 50 19.56 -3.18 -7.05
C ARG A 50 18.05 -3.31 -7.13
N GLU A 51 17.57 -4.09 -8.09
CA GLU A 51 16.16 -4.45 -8.18
C GLU A 51 15.80 -5.42 -7.05
N ASP A 52 14.79 -5.08 -6.27
CA ASP A 52 14.26 -5.95 -5.21
C ASP A 52 12.92 -6.54 -5.66
N LYS A 53 12.96 -7.80 -6.10
CA LYS A 53 11.78 -8.56 -6.55
C LYS A 53 11.14 -9.39 -5.45
N ARG A 54 11.57 -9.29 -4.19
CA ARG A 54 11.07 -10.18 -3.12
C ARG A 54 9.55 -10.12 -2.93
N LEU A 55 8.93 -8.98 -3.24
CA LEU A 55 7.46 -8.84 -3.22
C LEU A 55 6.76 -9.65 -4.33
N TRP A 56 7.43 -9.90 -5.46
CA TRP A 56 6.86 -10.60 -6.61
C TRP A 56 6.72 -12.10 -6.32
N ASP A 57 7.54 -12.65 -5.44
CA ASP A 57 7.43 -14.03 -4.94
C ASP A 57 6.06 -14.28 -4.30
N PHE A 58 5.44 -13.22 -3.79
CA PHE A 58 4.12 -13.27 -3.14
C PHE A 58 2.99 -12.81 -4.05
N GLN A 59 3.21 -12.47 -5.32
CA GLN A 59 2.18 -11.85 -6.18
C GLN A 59 0.86 -12.63 -6.20
N LYS A 60 0.92 -13.97 -6.25
CA LYS A 60 -0.26 -14.85 -6.27
C LYS A 60 -0.96 -14.97 -4.91
N LYS A 61 -0.24 -14.70 -3.82
CA LYS A 61 -0.69 -14.88 -2.43
C LYS A 61 -1.04 -13.56 -1.74
N LEU A 62 -0.46 -12.45 -2.19
CA LEU A 62 -0.51 -11.16 -1.51
C LEU A 62 -1.94 -10.64 -1.48
N ILE A 63 -2.57 -10.46 -2.63
CA ILE A 63 -3.95 -9.95 -2.71
C ILE A 63 -4.93 -10.87 -1.96
N PRO A 64 -4.97 -12.20 -2.22
CA PRO A 64 -5.91 -13.08 -1.51
C PRO A 64 -5.73 -13.08 0.02
N ASN A 65 -4.49 -12.99 0.52
CA ASN A 65 -4.23 -12.96 1.95
C ASN A 65 -4.61 -11.61 2.57
N VAL A 66 -4.36 -10.50 1.88
CA VAL A 66 -4.82 -9.17 2.31
C VAL A 66 -6.35 -9.16 2.40
N ASP A 67 -7.05 -9.59 1.35
CA ASP A 67 -8.52 -9.66 1.34
C ASP A 67 -9.05 -10.54 2.47
N LYS A 68 -8.41 -11.69 2.71
CA LYS A 68 -8.78 -12.60 3.80
C LYS A 68 -8.67 -11.92 5.17
N VAL A 69 -7.59 -11.16 5.41
CA VAL A 69 -7.39 -10.43 6.67
C VAL A 69 -8.41 -9.30 6.80
N LEU A 70 -8.63 -8.52 5.74
CA LEU A 70 -9.60 -7.41 5.75
C LEU A 70 -11.03 -7.91 5.99
N LYS A 71 -11.44 -9.02 5.36
CA LYS A 71 -12.73 -9.68 5.62
C LYS A 71 -12.86 -10.14 7.06
N LYS A 72 -11.83 -10.80 7.61
CA LYS A 72 -11.83 -11.24 9.02
C LYS A 72 -11.91 -10.07 9.99
N ALA A 73 -11.35 -8.93 9.64
CA ALA A 73 -11.40 -7.71 10.43
C ALA A 73 -12.70 -6.91 10.23
N GLY A 74 -13.62 -7.36 9.37
CA GLY A 74 -14.86 -6.62 9.05
C GLY A 74 -14.64 -5.37 8.20
N LEU A 75 -13.44 -5.17 7.65
CA LEU A 75 -13.03 -3.98 6.88
C LEU A 75 -13.31 -4.09 5.38
N LEU A 76 -13.61 -5.30 4.90
CA LEU A 76 -14.01 -5.54 3.52
C LEU A 76 -15.42 -6.15 3.53
N GLY A 77 -16.41 -5.36 3.13
CA GLY A 77 -17.80 -5.82 3.00
C GLY A 77 -17.97 -6.89 1.92
N SER A 78 -19.12 -7.58 1.91
CA SER A 78 -19.50 -8.56 0.88
C SER A 78 -19.80 -7.94 -0.49
N GLU A 79 -19.68 -6.62 -0.65
CA GLU A 79 -20.02 -5.90 -1.87
C GLU A 79 -18.77 -5.64 -2.71
N GLY A 80 -18.48 -6.61 -3.58
CA GLY A 80 -17.40 -6.53 -4.55
C GLY A 80 -17.42 -7.69 -5.55
N ARG A 81 -18.59 -8.28 -5.80
CA ARG A 81 -18.87 -9.12 -6.96
C ARG A 81 -19.87 -8.36 -7.83
N SER A 82 -19.37 -7.63 -8.81
CA SER A 82 -20.08 -7.28 -10.03
C SER A 82 -19.11 -7.48 -11.18
#